data_AF-A0A960QQW1-F1
#
_entry.id   AF-A0A960QQW1-F1
#
_cell.length_a   1.000
_cell.length_b   1.000
_cell.length_c   1.000
_cell.angle_alpha   90.00
_cell.angle_beta   90.00
_cell.angle_gamma   90.00
#
_symmetry.space_group_name_H-M   'P 1'
#
loop_
_entity.id
_entity.type
_entity.pdbx_description
1 polymer ?
#
loop_
_entity_poly.entity_id
_entity_poly.type
_entity_poly.pdbx_seq_one_letter_code
_entity_poly.pdbx_strand_id
1 'polypeptide(L)'
;MTLAEVITVGLVSWRFFQGNLETARIFLHDHGYITNILSKSRLNRRLHDIPSFFWHLIVAHLSYQVEPYSKGFLIDSFPVSVCHNVRSNRRSLFTGQKYIGYNASKQAWFTGLKVHVLTTFQGKPREFLLTSASTYDLTAFKKIYLGSLLKGSIILG
;
A
#
# COMPACT_ATOMS: atom_id res chain seq x y z
N MET A 1 -21.20 10.05 -8.30
CA MET A 1 -19.81 9.53 -8.21
C MET A 1 -19.64 8.17 -8.88
N THR A 2 -18.80 8.11 -9.92
CA THR A 2 -18.33 6.93 -10.63
C THR A 2 -17.24 6.20 -9.82
N LEU A 3 -16.82 4.99 -10.25
CA LEU A 3 -15.70 4.28 -9.64
C LEU A 3 -14.38 5.06 -9.80
N ALA A 4 -14.15 5.65 -10.99
CA ALA A 4 -12.96 6.46 -11.25
C ALA A 4 -12.87 7.63 -10.26
N GLU A 5 -13.97 8.36 -10.03
CA GLU A 5 -13.99 9.45 -9.05
C GLU A 5 -13.71 8.95 -7.62
N VAL A 6 -14.22 7.78 -7.22
CA VAL A 6 -13.92 7.19 -5.90
C VAL A 6 -12.42 6.90 -5.76
N ILE A 7 -11.83 6.28 -6.78
CA ILE A 7 -10.39 6.00 -6.82
C ILE A 7 -9.58 7.30 -6.76
N THR A 8 -9.97 8.31 -7.53
CA THR A 8 -9.31 9.62 -7.54
C THR A 8 -9.31 10.27 -6.17
N VAL A 9 -10.44 10.26 -5.44
CA VAL A 9 -10.47 10.79 -4.06
C VAL A 9 -9.50 10.02 -3.16
N GLY A 10 -9.44 8.69 -3.29
CA GLY A 10 -8.48 7.85 -2.57
C GLY A 10 -7.03 8.24 -2.86
N LEU A 11 -6.64 8.30 -4.13
CA LEU A 11 -5.29 8.67 -4.56
C LEU A 11 -4.90 10.08 -4.11
N VAL A 12 -5.80 11.05 -4.27
CA VAL A 12 -5.57 12.43 -3.83
C VAL A 12 -5.40 12.48 -2.31
N SER A 13 -6.19 11.73 -1.55
CA SER A 13 -6.04 11.66 -0.10
C SER A 13 -4.67 11.13 0.32
N TRP A 14 -4.21 10.03 -0.27
CA TRP A 14 -2.92 9.42 0.08
C TRP A 14 -1.75 10.30 -0.36
N ARG A 15 -1.84 10.92 -1.53
CA ARG A 15 -0.73 11.69 -2.11
C ARG A 15 -0.56 13.07 -1.49
N PHE A 16 -1.66 13.77 -1.18
CA PHE A 16 -1.62 15.19 -0.79
C PHE A 16 -2.10 15.44 0.63
N PHE A 17 -2.88 14.54 1.22
CA PHE A 17 -3.54 14.76 2.51
C PHE A 17 -3.21 13.66 3.54
N GLN A 18 -2.10 12.94 3.36
CA GLN A 18 -1.63 11.90 4.29
C GLN A 18 -2.67 10.81 4.59
N GLY A 19 -3.55 10.53 3.63
CA GLY A 19 -4.67 9.59 3.75
C GLY A 19 -5.90 10.15 4.45
N ASN A 20 -5.97 11.45 4.72
CA ASN A 20 -7.19 12.09 5.20
C ASN A 20 -8.22 12.20 4.06
N LEU A 21 -9.05 11.16 3.97
CA LEU A 21 -10.12 11.07 2.97
C LEU A 21 -11.11 12.23 3.03
N GLU A 22 -11.37 12.79 4.22
CA GLU A 22 -12.34 13.86 4.38
C GLU A 22 -11.82 15.18 3.83
N THR A 23 -10.55 15.52 4.13
CA THR A 23 -9.91 16.71 3.57
C THR A 23 -9.83 16.63 2.05
N ALA A 24 -9.46 15.46 1.50
CA ALA A 24 -9.42 15.24 0.05
C ALA A 24 -10.80 15.40 -0.59
N ARG A 25 -11.85 14.86 0.06
CA ARG A 25 -13.23 14.95 -0.38
C ARG A 25 -13.67 16.42 -0.46
N ILE A 26 -13.50 17.18 0.62
CA ILE A 26 -13.87 18.60 0.67
C ILE A 26 -13.09 19.39 -0.39
N PHE A 27 -11.76 19.19 -0.47
CA PHE A 27 -10.91 19.86 -1.45
C PHE A 27 -11.39 19.65 -2.90
N LEU A 28 -11.67 18.40 -3.29
CA LEU A 28 -12.09 18.08 -4.66
C LEU A 28 -13.48 18.61 -5.01
N HIS A 29 -14.36 18.72 -4.02
CA HIS A 29 -15.69 19.30 -4.20
C HIS A 29 -15.62 20.83 -4.33
N ASP A 30 -14.94 21.50 -3.40
CA ASP A 30 -14.93 22.96 -3.31
C ASP A 30 -14.20 23.62 -4.49
N HIS A 31 -13.23 22.91 -5.09
CA HIS A 31 -12.55 23.34 -6.32
C HIS A 31 -13.26 22.89 -7.60
N GLY A 32 -14.44 22.26 -7.50
CA GLY A 32 -15.28 21.88 -8.64
C GLY A 32 -14.78 20.68 -9.46
N TYR A 33 -13.74 19.96 -9.01
CA TYR A 33 -13.23 18.76 -9.70
C TYR A 33 -14.23 17.60 -9.66
N ILE A 34 -14.96 17.45 -8.56
CA ILE A 34 -16.02 16.44 -8.38
C ILE A 34 -17.24 17.12 -7.77
N THR A 35 -18.20 17.48 -8.61
CA THR A 35 -19.41 18.23 -8.19
C THR A 35 -20.42 17.35 -7.47
N ASN A 36 -20.60 16.08 -7.89
CA ASN A 36 -21.52 15.14 -7.25
C ASN A 36 -20.81 14.23 -6.24
N ILE A 37 -20.37 14.83 -5.13
CA ILE A 37 -19.58 14.14 -4.12
C ILE A 37 -20.43 13.35 -3.12
N LEU A 38 -19.98 12.13 -2.79
CA LEU A 38 -20.64 11.31 -1.78
C LEU A 38 -20.38 11.86 -0.37
N SER A 39 -21.25 11.48 0.57
CA SER A 39 -20.95 11.64 2.00
C SER A 39 -19.73 10.81 2.40
N LYS A 40 -19.00 11.25 3.43
CA LYS A 40 -17.82 10.56 3.99
C LYS A 40 -18.02 9.06 4.17
N SER A 41 -19.14 8.68 4.79
CA SER A 41 -19.47 7.28 5.08
C SER A 41 -19.67 6.45 3.81
N ARG A 42 -20.40 6.98 2.82
CA ARG A 42 -20.63 6.30 1.54
C ARG A 42 -19.35 6.18 0.73
N LEU A 43 -18.54 7.23 0.70
CA LEU A 43 -17.23 7.23 0.05
C LEU A 43 -16.32 6.16 0.65
N ASN A 44 -16.23 6.11 1.99
CA ASN A 44 -15.37 5.15 2.68
C ASN A 44 -15.76 3.70 2.36
N ARG A 45 -17.08 3.37 2.43
CA ARG A 45 -17.56 2.04 2.05
C ARG A 45 -17.17 1.68 0.62
N ARG A 46 -17.45 2.57 -0.33
CA ARG A 46 -17.12 2.32 -1.75
C ARG A 46 -15.63 2.16 -1.98
N LEU A 47 -14.78 2.87 -1.26
CA LEU A 47 -13.33 2.71 -1.35
C LEU A 47 -12.87 1.35 -0.83
N HIS A 48 -13.48 0.86 0.27
CA HIS A 48 -13.22 -0.48 0.81
C HIS A 48 -13.78 -1.61 -0.06
N ASP A 49 -14.85 -1.36 -0.80
CA ASP A 49 -15.44 -2.33 -1.73
C ASP A 49 -14.61 -2.51 -3.01
N ILE A 50 -13.58 -1.67 -3.25
CA ILE A 50 -12.69 -1.81 -4.40
C ILE A 50 -11.83 -3.07 -4.22
N PRO A 51 -11.87 -4.03 -5.17
CA PRO A 51 -11.05 -5.22 -5.09
C PRO A 51 -9.56 -4.88 -5.02
N SER A 52 -8.82 -5.56 -4.15
CA SER A 52 -7.42 -5.24 -3.87
C SER A 52 -6.52 -5.27 -5.12
N PHE A 53 -6.82 -6.10 -6.11
CA PHE A 53 -6.05 -6.18 -7.36
C PHE A 53 -6.03 -4.85 -8.14
N PHE A 54 -7.08 -4.02 -8.05
CA PHE A 54 -7.11 -2.71 -8.70
C PHE A 54 -5.99 -1.80 -8.19
N TRP A 55 -5.68 -1.85 -6.88
CA TRP A 55 -4.59 -1.07 -6.32
C TRP A 55 -3.22 -1.52 -6.84
N HIS A 56 -3.04 -2.83 -7.03
CA HIS A 56 -1.82 -3.38 -7.64
C HIS A 56 -1.69 -2.91 -9.10
N LEU A 57 -2.79 -2.93 -9.87
CA LEU A 57 -2.79 -2.43 -11.25
C LEU A 57 -2.45 -0.95 -11.34
N ILE A 58 -2.98 -0.12 -10.44
CA ILE A 58 -2.67 1.32 -10.41
C ILE A 58 -1.19 1.54 -10.13
N VAL A 59 -0.62 0.86 -9.13
CA VAL A 59 0.83 0.96 -8.82
C VAL A 59 1.68 0.49 -10.00
N ALA A 60 1.37 -0.66 -10.57
CA ALA A 60 2.07 -1.20 -11.73
C ALA A 60 2.03 -0.24 -12.92
N HIS A 61 0.85 0.32 -13.22
CA HIS A 61 0.67 1.27 -14.31
C HIS A 61 1.47 2.56 -14.08
N LEU A 62 1.32 3.19 -12.91
CA LEU A 62 2.03 4.43 -12.58
C LEU A 62 3.55 4.25 -12.66
N SER A 63 4.05 3.12 -12.20
CA SER A 63 5.49 2.85 -12.26
C SER A 63 5.98 2.54 -13.66
N TYR A 64 5.18 1.87 -14.49
CA TYR A 64 5.50 1.68 -15.89
C TYR A 64 5.62 3.01 -16.64
N GLN A 65 4.74 3.98 -16.36
CA GLN A 65 4.80 5.31 -16.97
C GLN A 65 6.08 6.08 -16.60
N VAL A 66 6.63 5.85 -15.41
CA VAL A 66 7.79 6.60 -14.92
C VAL A 66 9.12 6.03 -15.43
N GLU A 67 9.31 4.70 -15.38
CA GLU A 67 10.60 4.06 -15.71
C GLU A 67 10.44 2.72 -16.47
N PRO A 68 9.83 2.69 -17.67
CA PRO A 68 9.39 1.45 -18.32
C PRO A 68 10.52 0.46 -18.65
N TYR A 69 11.76 0.95 -18.79
CA TYR A 69 12.93 0.17 -19.21
C TYR A 69 13.90 -0.17 -18.07
N SER A 70 13.51 0.05 -16.81
CA SER A 70 14.38 -0.30 -15.68
C SER A 70 14.64 -1.81 -15.63
N LYS A 71 15.90 -2.16 -15.42
CA LYS A 71 16.37 -3.55 -15.24
C LYS A 71 16.99 -3.78 -13.86
N GLY A 72 17.05 -2.75 -13.03
CA GLY A 72 17.64 -2.81 -11.70
C GLY A 72 16.61 -2.50 -10.62
N PHE A 73 16.44 -3.41 -9.67
CA PHE A 73 15.43 -3.31 -8.64
C PHE A 73 16.00 -3.58 -7.25
N LEU A 74 15.42 -2.89 -6.26
CA LEU A 74 15.65 -3.12 -4.85
C LEU A 74 14.41 -3.75 -4.26
N ILE A 75 14.58 -4.79 -3.46
CA ILE A 75 13.51 -5.30 -2.60
C ILE A 75 13.85 -5.04 -1.15
N ASP A 76 12.88 -4.51 -0.41
CA ASP A 76 12.99 -4.35 1.02
C ASP A 76 11.63 -4.62 1.68
N SER A 77 11.66 -4.92 2.97
CA SER A 77 10.45 -5.11 3.77
C SER A 77 10.45 -4.23 5.00
N PHE A 78 9.28 -3.69 5.33
CA PHE A 78 9.13 -2.85 6.51
C PHE A 78 7.79 -3.11 7.23
N PRO A 79 7.77 -2.93 8.56
CA PRO A 79 6.57 -3.14 9.36
C PRO A 79 5.58 -1.98 9.20
N VAL A 80 4.29 -2.33 9.11
CA VAL A 80 3.16 -1.41 9.27
C VAL A 80 2.44 -1.78 10.56
N SER A 81 2.84 -1.12 11.64
CA SER A 81 2.24 -1.30 12.96
C SER A 81 0.85 -0.68 13.00
N VAL A 82 -0.15 -1.47 13.37
CA VAL A 82 -1.55 -1.01 13.52
C VAL A 82 -1.74 -0.28 14.85
N CYS A 83 -0.92 -0.60 15.85
CA CYS A 83 -0.92 0.04 17.15
C CYS A 83 0.46 -0.05 17.80
N HIS A 84 0.70 0.79 18.81
CA HIS A 84 1.85 0.65 19.69
C HIS A 84 1.74 -0.64 20.52
N ASN A 85 2.89 -1.26 20.84
CA ASN A 85 2.94 -2.53 21.57
C ASN A 85 2.21 -2.50 22.91
N VAL A 86 2.22 -1.37 23.62
CA VAL A 86 1.48 -1.19 24.88
C VAL A 86 -0.04 -1.37 24.74
N ARG A 87 -0.57 -1.25 23.51
CA ARG A 87 -2.00 -1.45 23.18
C ARG A 87 -2.27 -2.73 22.39
N SER A 88 -1.26 -3.58 22.17
CA SER A 88 -1.39 -4.79 21.34
C SER A 88 -2.49 -5.73 21.84
N ASN A 89 -2.66 -5.84 23.16
CA ASN A 89 -3.68 -6.69 23.79
C ASN A 89 -5.11 -6.13 23.70
N ARG A 90 -5.28 -4.85 23.34
CA ARG A 90 -6.60 -4.18 23.27
C ARG A 90 -7.12 -4.04 21.83
N ARG A 91 -6.50 -4.70 20.87
CA ARG A 91 -6.85 -4.58 19.45
C ARG A 91 -8.02 -5.47 19.07
N SER A 92 -8.93 -4.94 18.26
CA SER A 92 -10.01 -5.71 17.63
C SER A 92 -9.66 -6.20 16.23
N LEU A 93 -8.66 -5.59 15.58
CA LEU A 93 -8.21 -5.94 14.22
C LEU A 93 -6.87 -6.65 14.22
N PHE A 94 -6.64 -7.43 13.16
CA PHE A 94 -5.42 -8.22 12.94
C PHE A 94 -5.14 -9.20 14.08
N THR A 95 -6.14 -9.73 14.77
CA THR A 95 -5.94 -10.59 15.95
C THR A 95 -5.18 -11.88 15.65
N GLY A 96 -4.47 -12.41 16.65
CA GLY A 96 -3.71 -13.64 16.57
C GLY A 96 -2.20 -13.46 16.36
N GLN A 97 -1.46 -14.56 16.61
CA GLN A 97 0.01 -14.57 16.68
C GLN A 97 0.67 -14.23 15.35
N LYS A 98 0.06 -14.57 14.21
CA LYS A 98 0.60 -14.30 12.87
C LYS A 98 0.83 -12.81 12.58
N TYR A 99 0.10 -11.93 13.27
CA TYR A 99 0.22 -10.48 13.12
C TYR A 99 1.15 -9.84 14.16
N ILE A 100 1.85 -10.65 14.96
CA ILE A 100 2.94 -10.19 15.81
C ILE A 100 4.24 -10.54 15.10
N GLY A 101 5.06 -9.53 14.84
CA GLY A 101 6.37 -9.69 14.19
C GLY A 101 7.45 -8.97 14.98
N TYR A 102 8.70 -9.30 14.65
CA TYR A 102 9.87 -8.65 15.22
C TYR A 102 10.65 -7.95 14.10
N ASN A 103 10.96 -6.67 14.28
CA ASN A 103 11.86 -5.94 13.42
C ASN A 103 13.26 -5.99 14.04
N ALA A 104 14.15 -6.76 13.42
CA ALA A 104 15.51 -6.96 13.93
C ALA A 104 16.33 -5.67 13.91
N SER A 105 16.24 -4.86 12.85
CA SER A 105 16.99 -3.61 12.69
C SER A 105 16.66 -2.57 13.76
N LYS A 106 15.41 -2.58 14.26
CA LYS A 106 14.95 -1.69 15.35
C LYS A 106 14.87 -2.39 16.71
N GLN A 107 15.25 -3.67 16.77
CA GLN A 107 15.13 -4.54 17.94
C GLN A 107 13.77 -4.45 18.64
N ALA A 108 12.68 -4.39 17.87
CA ALA A 108 11.36 -4.09 18.38
C ALA A 108 10.29 -5.03 17.83
N TRP A 109 9.43 -5.51 18.73
CA TRP A 109 8.19 -6.17 18.35
C TRP A 109 7.23 -5.17 17.71
N PHE A 110 6.37 -5.63 16.83
CA PHE A 110 5.28 -4.85 16.26
C PHE A 110 4.07 -5.72 16.01
N THR A 111 2.92 -5.09 16.00
CA THR A 111 1.63 -5.73 15.80
C THR A 111 0.98 -5.15 14.56
N GLY A 112 0.83 -5.94 13.49
CA GLY A 112 0.24 -5.48 12.23
C GLY A 112 0.60 -6.29 11.01
N LEU A 113 0.91 -5.59 9.92
CA LEU A 113 1.29 -6.17 8.62
C LEU A 113 2.77 -5.89 8.34
N LYS A 114 3.35 -6.68 7.46
CA LYS A 114 4.66 -6.42 6.87
C LYS A 114 4.46 -6.16 5.37
N VAL A 115 4.96 -5.01 4.91
CA VAL A 115 4.98 -4.62 3.50
C VAL A 115 6.29 -5.10 2.93
N HIS A 116 6.24 -5.80 1.80
CA HIS A 116 7.39 -6.12 0.97
C HIS A 116 7.24 -5.32 -0.30
N VAL A 117 8.20 -4.48 -0.65
CA VAL A 117 8.10 -3.60 -1.80
C VAL A 117 9.28 -3.83 -2.73
N LEU A 118 8.98 -4.06 -3.99
CA LEU A 118 9.96 -4.01 -5.07
C LEU A 118 9.97 -2.60 -5.63
N THR A 119 11.14 -1.99 -5.71
CA THR A 119 11.32 -0.62 -6.23
C THR A 119 12.40 -0.60 -7.29
N THR A 120 12.41 0.42 -8.15
CA THR A 120 13.58 0.74 -8.97
C THR A 120 14.69 1.35 -8.09
N PHE A 121 15.92 1.48 -8.60
CA PHE A 121 17.00 2.15 -7.86
C PHE A 121 16.68 3.61 -7.48
N GLN A 122 15.76 4.24 -8.19
CA GLN A 122 15.24 5.58 -7.94
C GLN A 122 14.10 5.58 -6.90
N GLY A 123 13.81 4.43 -6.28
CA GLY A 123 12.78 4.29 -5.25
C GLY A 123 11.36 4.29 -5.79
N LYS A 124 11.14 3.99 -7.08
CA LYS A 124 9.78 3.93 -7.67
C LYS A 124 9.15 2.55 -7.42
N PRO A 125 8.01 2.44 -6.72
CA PRO A 125 7.41 1.15 -6.35
C PRO A 125 6.88 0.37 -7.56
N ARG A 126 7.49 -0.76 -7.89
CA ARG A 126 7.05 -1.63 -9.00
C ARG A 126 5.93 -2.56 -8.62
N GLU A 127 6.10 -3.21 -7.48
CA GLU A 127 5.19 -4.21 -6.96
C GLU A 127 5.27 -4.16 -5.44
N PHE A 128 4.19 -4.55 -4.76
CA PHE A 128 4.21 -4.70 -3.32
C PHE A 128 3.38 -5.90 -2.91
N LEU A 129 3.73 -6.47 -1.76
CA LEU A 129 3.00 -7.56 -1.14
C LEU A 129 2.76 -7.24 0.33
N LEU A 130 1.51 -7.34 0.76
CA LEU A 130 1.14 -7.27 2.16
C LEU A 130 1.08 -8.68 2.74
N THR A 131 1.80 -8.87 3.85
CA THR A 131 1.81 -10.15 4.58
C THR A 131 1.51 -9.91 6.05
N SER A 132 1.15 -10.98 6.76
CA SER A 132 1.08 -10.95 8.21
C SER A 132 2.48 -10.67 8.81
N ALA A 133 2.56 -9.95 9.93
CA ALA A 133 3.84 -9.53 10.51
C ALA A 133 4.87 -10.65 10.72
N SER A 134 4.43 -11.86 11.06
CA SER A 134 5.30 -13.01 11.32
C SER A 134 5.84 -13.68 10.05
N THR A 135 5.47 -13.22 8.86
CA THR A 135 5.92 -13.82 7.60
C THR A 135 7.41 -13.52 7.37
N TYR A 136 8.17 -14.57 7.08
CA TYR A 136 9.58 -14.49 6.70
C TYR A 136 9.74 -13.86 5.32
N ASP A 137 10.78 -13.04 5.15
CA ASP A 137 10.96 -12.21 3.95
C ASP A 137 11.22 -13.08 2.71
N LEU A 138 11.97 -14.19 2.85
CA LEU A 138 12.15 -15.17 1.77
C LEU A 138 10.84 -15.81 1.30
N THR A 139 9.89 -16.04 2.22
CA THR A 139 8.57 -16.58 1.86
C THR A 139 7.73 -15.55 1.11
N ALA A 140 7.82 -14.28 1.51
CA ALA A 140 7.13 -13.19 0.84
C ALA A 140 7.74 -12.90 -0.53
N PHE A 141 9.07 -12.94 -0.66
CA PHE A 141 9.77 -12.76 -1.93
C PHE A 141 9.33 -13.78 -2.97
N LYS A 142 9.18 -15.06 -2.60
CA LYS A 142 8.67 -16.10 -3.51
C LYS A 142 7.23 -15.86 -3.99
N LYS A 143 6.47 -14.98 -3.34
CA LYS A 143 5.08 -14.67 -3.64
C LYS A 143 4.90 -13.33 -4.35
N ILE A 144 5.91 -12.46 -4.34
CA ILE A 144 5.81 -11.16 -5.02
C ILE A 144 5.73 -11.41 -6.53
N TYR A 145 4.88 -10.64 -7.21
CA TYR A 145 4.70 -10.80 -8.66
C TYR A 145 5.88 -10.17 -9.42
N LEU A 146 6.66 -11.01 -10.10
CA LEU A 146 7.82 -10.58 -10.90
C LEU A 146 7.57 -10.62 -12.41
N GLY A 147 6.37 -11.01 -12.85
CA GLY A 147 6.06 -11.23 -14.27
C GLY A 147 6.05 -9.95 -15.12
N SER A 148 5.99 -8.78 -14.48
CA SER A 148 6.07 -7.48 -15.14
C SER A 148 7.51 -7.03 -15.44
N LEU A 149 8.52 -7.72 -14.92
CA LEU A 149 9.92 -7.34 -15.09
C LEU A 149 10.47 -7.80 -16.44
N LEU A 150 11.36 -6.98 -17.01
CA LEU A 150 12.06 -7.33 -18.25
C LEU A 150 13.01 -8.52 -18.02
N LYS A 151 13.16 -9.38 -19.03
CA LYS A 151 14.13 -10.48 -18.96
C LYS A 151 15.55 -9.94 -18.73
N GLY A 152 16.29 -10.57 -17.82
CA GLY A 152 17.63 -10.12 -17.41
C GLY A 152 17.63 -8.99 -16.39
N SER A 153 16.47 -8.70 -15.76
CA SER A 153 16.41 -7.79 -14.62
C SER A 153 17.15 -8.37 -13.42
N ILE A 154 17.80 -7.48 -12.66
CA ILE A 154 18.55 -7.77 -11.44
C ILE A 154 17.74 -7.23 -10.26
N ILE A 155 17.55 -8.08 -9.24
CA ILE A 155 16.92 -7.70 -7.98
C ILE A 155 17.98 -7.83 -6.89
N LEU A 156 18.19 -6.76 -6.14
CA LEU A 156 19.06 -6.70 -4.97
C LEU A 156 18.17 -6.55 -3.72
N GLY A 157 18.53 -7.22 -2.64
CA GLY A 157 17.83 -7.16 -1.35
C GLY A 157 18.78 -7.35 -0.19
#